data_AF-A0A511YXU2-F1
#
_entry.id   AF-A0A511YXU2-F1
#
_cell.length_a   1.000
_cell.length_b   1.000
_cell.length_c   1.000
_cell.angle_alpha   90.00
_cell.angle_beta   90.00
_cell.angle_gamma   90.00
#
_symmetry.space_group_name_H-M   'P 1'
#
loop_
_entity.id
_entity.type
_entity.pdbx_description
1 polymer ?
#
loop_
_entity_poly.entity_id
_entity_poly.type
_entity_poly.pdbx_seq_one_letter_code
_entity_poly.pdbx_strand_id
1 'polypeptide(L)'
;MTGSARVHRRERGREHRRERGRAGLTAALVAVLGLAGAGAAADPVTDDDVDEARAAVAGTAAQVAAIELQLAEQSAALDAAWVAVAQAAEDYTAALVERDAADAAAAEAQQRAEAAEADVEQARDELGAIALEAYRSGGAMDSLGAMLTSDGYEDYVARTTALDHMGDRADRAVQRFQAAEVVGSTLADLADQAVADASAAADAAEDALAQAQELQTAAEAEVDRIAAERETLVARLAELRQTSIDVERARQAQLEAERQARADAAAQNGRPSSGGGGATPPATGGSGGSGGSGGGQPTTPPTTTPPPAPGTPTPPPVNPPAPPVNPPAPPSDPYGVGTGSQRGTADQGAAAVAWALQQVGKAYVYGASGPDSFDCSGLTMRAWQNAGLSINRTSRDQYRSYYKVPYDQMRPGDLIAWGTNAADPGSVYHVAMFIGNGQMVEASRPGVPVRVVNIRWQSTMPYAARP
;
A
#
# COMPACT_ATOMS: atom_id res chain seq x y z
N MET A 1 40.02 11.02 43.67
CA MET A 1 39.17 11.18 44.87
C MET A 1 37.94 10.31 44.64
N THR A 2 37.63 9.22 45.38
CA THR A 2 37.34 9.05 46.84
C THR A 2 36.03 9.75 47.27
N GLY A 3 35.02 9.10 47.84
CA GLY A 3 34.77 7.66 48.16
C GLY A 3 33.26 7.35 48.02
N SER A 4 32.70 6.13 48.18
CA SER A 4 33.06 4.90 48.90
C SER A 4 32.61 4.83 50.38
N ALA A 5 31.45 4.20 50.60
CA ALA A 5 30.88 3.72 51.87
C ALA A 5 30.12 2.40 51.55
N ARG A 6 30.21 1.21 52.20
CA ARG A 6 30.69 0.73 53.52
C ARG A 6 29.89 1.26 54.72
N VAL A 7 29.33 0.44 55.65
CA VAL A 7 29.23 -1.04 55.85
C VAL A 7 27.93 -1.31 56.67
N HIS A 8 27.13 -2.38 56.46
CA HIS A 8 27.04 -3.64 57.26
C HIS A 8 25.72 -4.31 56.83
N ARG A 9 25.57 -5.62 56.56
CA ARG A 9 26.07 -6.90 57.12
C ARG A 9 25.53 -7.28 58.52
N ARG A 10 24.53 -8.18 58.55
CA ARG A 10 24.37 -9.20 59.60
C ARG A 10 23.66 -10.45 59.07
N GLU A 11 24.42 -11.52 58.86
CA GLU A 11 23.92 -12.85 58.51
C GLU A 11 23.74 -13.69 59.79
N ARG A 12 22.59 -14.35 59.94
CA ARG A 12 22.36 -15.58 60.71
C ARG A 12 21.15 -16.28 60.06
N GLY A 13 21.16 -17.55 59.65
CA GLY A 13 22.21 -18.56 59.69
C GLY A 13 21.88 -19.70 60.64
N ARG A 14 21.25 -20.77 60.11
CA ARG A 14 21.42 -22.17 60.54
C ARG A 14 20.73 -23.13 59.57
N GLU A 15 21.37 -24.27 59.37
CA GLU A 15 20.88 -25.40 58.59
C GLU A 15 20.06 -26.35 59.49
N HIS A 16 19.25 -27.24 58.93
CA HIS A 16 19.53 -28.69 59.06
C HIS A 16 18.66 -29.61 58.19
N ARG A 17 19.35 -30.61 57.63
CA ARG A 17 18.96 -31.99 57.29
C ARG A 17 17.49 -32.38 56.99
N ARG A 18 17.36 -32.96 55.79
CA ARG A 18 16.65 -34.22 55.44
C ARG A 18 16.19 -35.08 56.64
N GLU A 19 15.03 -35.73 56.52
CA GLU A 19 14.98 -37.19 56.23
C GLU A 19 13.58 -37.67 55.78
N ARG A 20 13.48 -38.97 55.41
CA ARG A 20 12.25 -39.60 54.89
C ARG A 20 11.57 -40.42 56.00
N GLY A 21 10.24 -40.35 56.10
CA GLY A 21 9.45 -41.21 56.99
C GLY A 21 8.26 -41.85 56.27
N ARG A 22 8.21 -43.19 56.22
CA ARG A 22 7.04 -43.97 55.76
C ARG A 22 6.58 -44.88 56.89
N ALA A 23 5.51 -44.47 57.58
CA ALA A 23 4.64 -45.30 58.41
C ALA A 23 3.31 -44.55 58.58
N GLY A 24 2.12 -45.16 58.64
CA GLY A 24 1.84 -46.60 58.72
C GLY A 24 1.40 -46.99 60.13
N LEU A 25 0.20 -46.57 60.54
CA LEU A 25 -0.37 -46.94 61.83
C LEU A 25 -1.91 -47.00 61.76
N THR A 26 -2.42 -48.21 61.59
CA THR A 26 -3.85 -48.54 61.78
C THR A 26 -4.11 -48.86 63.25
N ALA A 27 -5.08 -48.18 63.86
CA ALA A 27 -5.67 -48.58 65.14
C ALA A 27 -7.13 -48.11 65.18
N ALA A 28 -8.03 -48.93 65.72
CA ALA A 28 -9.48 -48.67 65.71
C ALA A 28 -10.15 -49.06 67.03
N LEU A 29 -11.14 -48.27 67.45
CA LEU A 29 -12.18 -48.61 68.43
C LEU A 29 -13.36 -47.64 68.17
N VAL A 30 -14.38 -48.04 67.41
CA VAL A 30 -15.60 -48.78 67.83
C VAL A 30 -16.61 -47.91 68.59
N ALA A 31 -17.68 -47.59 67.85
CA ALA A 31 -19.09 -47.40 68.25
C ALA A 31 -19.47 -46.55 69.47
N VAL A 32 -20.22 -45.47 69.18
CA VAL A 32 -21.52 -45.22 69.82
C VAL A 32 -22.58 -45.43 68.74
N LEU A 33 -23.65 -46.18 69.05
CA LEU A 33 -24.68 -46.55 68.08
C LEU A 33 -26.08 -46.15 68.57
N GLY A 34 -26.82 -45.43 67.72
CA GLY A 34 -28.27 -45.38 67.75
C GLY A 34 -28.91 -44.21 68.50
N LEU A 35 -29.54 -43.31 67.73
CA LEU A 35 -31.01 -43.18 67.72
C LEU A 35 -31.48 -42.36 66.50
N ALA A 36 -32.77 -42.48 66.15
CA ALA A 36 -33.46 -41.76 65.08
C ALA A 36 -32.82 -41.86 63.67
N GLY A 37 -33.25 -42.85 62.89
CA GLY A 37 -32.98 -42.88 61.46
C GLY A 37 -33.89 -41.93 60.69
N ALA A 38 -33.35 -40.84 60.16
CA ALA A 38 -33.87 -40.23 58.95
C ALA A 38 -33.23 -40.96 57.75
N GLY A 39 -33.93 -41.97 57.24
CA GLY A 39 -33.56 -42.56 55.95
C GLY A 39 -33.86 -41.55 54.85
N ALA A 40 -32.88 -40.72 54.52
CA ALA A 40 -32.93 -39.88 53.33
C ALA A 40 -32.85 -40.79 52.09
N ALA A 41 -34.00 -41.33 51.70
CA ALA A 41 -34.18 -41.82 50.35
C ALA A 41 -33.87 -40.65 49.41
N ALA A 42 -32.99 -40.87 48.43
CA ALA A 42 -32.91 -39.94 47.31
C ALA A 42 -34.27 -39.95 46.61
N ASP A 43 -34.80 -38.77 46.28
CA ASP A 43 -36.06 -38.67 45.57
C ASP A 43 -35.97 -39.43 44.22
N PRO A 44 -37.07 -40.06 43.78
CA PRO A 44 -37.09 -40.79 42.52
C PRO A 44 -36.96 -39.78 41.37
N VAL A 45 -35.86 -39.88 40.61
CA VAL A 45 -35.63 -39.02 39.43
C VAL A 45 -36.82 -39.10 38.48
N THR A 46 -37.44 -37.96 38.24
CA THR A 46 -38.62 -37.79 37.39
C THR A 46 -38.22 -37.45 35.95
N ASP A 47 -39.19 -37.52 35.02
CA ASP A 47 -38.97 -37.01 33.66
C ASP A 47 -38.74 -35.48 33.64
N ASP A 48 -39.36 -34.75 34.59
CA ASP A 48 -39.16 -33.30 34.75
C ASP A 48 -37.70 -32.98 35.17
N ASP A 49 -37.11 -33.72 36.11
CA ASP A 49 -35.69 -33.58 36.49
C ASP A 49 -34.75 -33.80 35.30
N VAL A 50 -35.10 -34.75 34.42
CA VAL A 50 -34.32 -35.08 33.22
C VAL A 50 -34.42 -33.97 32.17
N ASP A 51 -35.60 -33.36 32.00
CA ASP A 51 -35.78 -32.25 31.06
C ASP A 51 -35.23 -30.92 31.61
N GLU A 52 -35.25 -30.66 32.92
CA GLU A 52 -34.50 -29.54 33.52
C GLU A 52 -32.99 -29.72 33.33
N ALA A 53 -32.46 -30.92 33.58
CA ALA A 53 -31.04 -31.22 33.34
C ALA A 53 -30.65 -31.04 31.86
N ARG A 54 -31.51 -31.45 30.92
CA ARG A 54 -31.30 -31.21 29.48
C ARG A 54 -31.31 -29.72 29.15
N ALA A 55 -32.24 -28.94 29.72
CA ALA A 55 -32.31 -27.49 29.53
C ALA A 55 -31.08 -26.77 30.09
N ALA A 56 -30.58 -27.18 31.27
CA ALA A 56 -29.36 -26.65 31.86
C ALA A 56 -28.10 -26.95 31.01
N VAL A 57 -28.00 -28.16 30.46
CA VAL A 57 -26.92 -28.53 29.52
C VAL A 57 -27.00 -27.71 28.23
N ALA A 58 -28.19 -27.53 27.66
CA ALA A 58 -28.39 -26.68 26.48
C ALA A 58 -28.04 -25.20 26.74
N GLY A 59 -28.45 -24.65 27.89
CA GLY A 59 -28.10 -23.29 28.31
C GLY A 59 -26.61 -23.09 28.59
N THR A 60 -25.92 -24.15 29.04
CA THR A 60 -24.46 -24.17 29.18
C THR A 60 -23.76 -24.18 27.83
N ALA A 61 -24.22 -25.03 26.91
CA ALA A 61 -23.69 -25.10 25.54
C ALA A 61 -23.86 -23.76 24.78
N ALA A 62 -24.98 -23.06 24.97
CA ALA A 62 -25.22 -21.74 24.40
C ALA A 62 -24.25 -20.68 24.95
N GLN A 63 -24.00 -20.64 26.27
CA GLN A 63 -23.01 -19.74 26.88
C GLN A 63 -21.59 -20.02 26.35
N VAL A 64 -21.22 -21.29 26.24
CA VAL A 64 -19.92 -21.71 25.69
C VAL A 64 -19.75 -21.22 24.24
N ALA A 65 -20.76 -21.43 23.38
CA ALA A 65 -20.71 -20.99 21.99
C ALA A 65 -20.64 -19.45 21.86
N ALA A 66 -21.33 -18.70 22.72
CA ALA A 66 -21.27 -17.23 22.74
C ALA A 66 -19.86 -16.72 23.10
N ILE A 67 -19.19 -17.36 24.06
CA ILE A 67 -17.81 -16.99 24.43
C ILE A 67 -16.81 -17.35 23.32
N GLU A 68 -16.97 -18.51 22.67
CA GLU A 68 -16.10 -18.91 21.54
C GLU A 68 -16.30 -18.00 20.31
N LEU A 69 -17.49 -17.45 20.11
CA LEU A 69 -17.74 -16.39 19.12
C LEU A 69 -17.02 -15.08 19.51
N GLN A 70 -17.19 -14.60 20.74
CA GLN A 70 -16.55 -13.37 21.22
C GLN A 70 -15.01 -13.42 21.11
N LEU A 71 -14.41 -14.58 21.39
CA LEU A 71 -12.97 -14.81 21.23
C LEU A 71 -12.51 -14.75 19.76
N ALA A 72 -13.36 -15.15 18.81
CA ALA A 72 -13.08 -15.05 17.38
C ALA A 72 -13.28 -13.62 16.85
N GLU A 73 -14.30 -12.90 17.34
CA GLU A 73 -14.56 -11.49 17.03
C GLU A 73 -13.40 -10.60 17.51
N GLN A 74 -12.89 -10.83 18.73
CA GLN A 74 -11.68 -10.18 19.24
C GLN A 74 -10.46 -10.41 18.34
N SER A 75 -10.24 -11.65 17.86
CA SER A 75 -9.11 -11.93 16.95
C SER A 75 -9.25 -11.17 15.63
N ALA A 76 -10.45 -11.15 15.04
CA ALA A 76 -10.72 -10.43 13.79
C ALA A 76 -10.59 -8.91 13.94
N ALA A 77 -11.00 -8.34 15.08
CA ALA A 77 -10.81 -6.92 15.40
C ALA A 77 -9.31 -6.57 15.50
N LEU A 78 -8.52 -7.42 16.15
CA LEU A 78 -7.08 -7.24 16.27
C LEU A 78 -6.35 -7.33 14.92
N ASP A 79 -6.73 -8.30 14.06
CA ASP A 79 -6.19 -8.41 12.71
C ASP A 79 -6.53 -7.17 11.86
N ALA A 80 -7.77 -6.66 11.97
CA ALA A 80 -8.19 -5.42 11.30
C ALA A 80 -7.40 -4.19 11.79
N ALA A 81 -7.14 -4.07 13.09
CA ALA A 81 -6.31 -2.98 13.63
C ALA A 81 -4.89 -3.01 13.06
N TRP A 82 -4.25 -4.20 12.98
CA TRP A 82 -2.92 -4.33 12.37
C TRP A 82 -2.90 -4.11 10.85
N VAL A 83 -4.01 -4.34 10.15
CA VAL A 83 -4.16 -3.95 8.73
C VAL A 83 -4.23 -2.43 8.59
N ALA A 84 -4.97 -1.72 9.45
CA ALA A 84 -5.01 -0.25 9.44
C ALA A 84 -3.63 0.38 9.69
N VAL A 85 -2.85 -0.17 10.64
CA VAL A 85 -1.45 0.23 10.87
C VAL A 85 -0.60 0.05 9.61
N ALA A 86 -0.77 -1.06 8.88
CA ALA A 86 -0.02 -1.32 7.67
C ALA A 86 -0.45 -0.44 6.48
N GLN A 87 -1.73 -0.05 6.40
CA GLN A 87 -2.20 0.93 5.42
C GLN A 87 -1.54 2.29 5.66
N ALA A 88 -1.60 2.83 6.89
CA ALA A 88 -0.97 4.10 7.24
C ALA A 88 0.57 4.07 7.08
N ALA A 89 1.22 2.92 7.30
CA ALA A 89 2.64 2.74 7.02
C ALA A 89 2.99 2.90 5.53
N GLU A 90 2.14 2.40 4.65
CA GLU A 90 2.26 2.54 3.20
C GLU A 90 1.88 3.97 2.73
N ASP A 91 0.91 4.62 3.38
CA ASP A 91 0.55 6.02 3.14
C ASP A 91 1.72 6.96 3.50
N TYR A 92 2.35 6.79 4.66
CA TYR A 92 3.60 7.48 5.01
C TYR A 92 4.73 7.17 4.02
N THR A 93 4.86 5.93 3.57
CA THR A 93 5.87 5.55 2.57
C THR A 93 5.62 6.20 1.21
N ALA A 94 4.36 6.46 0.85
CA ALA A 94 4.01 7.24 -0.34
C ALA A 94 4.31 8.74 -0.16
N ALA A 95 3.94 9.33 0.99
CA ALA A 95 4.22 10.73 1.30
C ALA A 95 5.74 11.05 1.31
N LEU A 96 6.57 10.13 1.78
CA LEU A 96 8.03 10.25 1.67
C LEU A 96 8.52 10.32 0.20
N VAL A 97 7.90 9.57 -0.71
CA VAL A 97 8.25 9.60 -2.15
C VAL A 97 7.77 10.88 -2.81
N GLU A 98 6.61 11.39 -2.40
CA GLU A 98 6.06 12.66 -2.87
C GLU A 98 6.94 13.84 -2.40
N ARG A 99 7.36 13.85 -1.12
CA ARG A 99 8.34 14.82 -0.61
C ARG A 99 9.67 14.75 -1.34
N ASP A 100 10.28 13.57 -1.46
CA ASP A 100 11.57 13.40 -2.14
C ASP A 100 11.51 13.87 -3.62
N ALA A 101 10.34 13.78 -4.26
CA ALA A 101 10.10 14.31 -5.61
C ALA A 101 9.88 15.83 -5.63
N ALA A 102 9.17 16.39 -4.64
CA ALA A 102 8.95 17.82 -4.51
C ALA A 102 10.23 18.58 -4.13
N ASP A 103 11.05 18.04 -3.22
CA ASP A 103 12.39 18.54 -2.89
C ASP A 103 13.28 18.64 -4.16
N ALA A 104 13.25 17.60 -5.00
CA ALA A 104 13.98 17.59 -6.27
C ALA A 104 13.43 18.60 -7.29
N ALA A 105 12.11 18.77 -7.36
CA ALA A 105 11.46 19.76 -8.23
C ALA A 105 11.77 21.21 -7.78
N ALA A 106 11.76 21.47 -6.47
CA ALA A 106 12.16 22.76 -5.90
C ALA A 106 13.63 23.09 -6.22
N ALA A 107 14.53 22.13 -6.02
CA ALA A 107 15.95 22.31 -6.35
C ALA A 107 16.19 22.54 -7.86
N GLU A 108 15.42 21.91 -8.75
CA GLU A 108 15.51 22.19 -10.19
C GLU A 108 14.90 23.56 -10.55
N ALA A 109 13.77 23.93 -9.95
CA ALA A 109 13.13 25.22 -10.20
C ALA A 109 14.02 26.40 -9.75
N GLN A 110 14.66 26.29 -8.59
CA GLN A 110 15.66 27.25 -8.10
C GLN A 110 16.82 27.42 -9.08
N GLN A 111 17.45 26.33 -9.55
CA GLN A 111 18.53 26.39 -10.54
C GLN A 111 18.10 27.06 -11.86
N ARG A 112 16.84 26.90 -12.27
CA ARG A 112 16.28 27.57 -13.46
C ARG A 112 16.01 29.07 -13.21
N ALA A 113 15.58 29.44 -12.01
CA ALA A 113 15.40 30.84 -11.61
C ALA A 113 16.74 31.58 -11.52
N GLU A 114 17.75 31.00 -10.86
CA GLU A 114 19.12 31.54 -10.78
C GLU A 114 19.73 31.77 -12.18
N ALA A 115 19.55 30.80 -13.09
CA ALA A 115 20.02 30.93 -14.48
C ALA A 115 19.30 32.05 -15.23
N ALA A 116 17.99 32.23 -15.02
CA ALA A 116 17.22 33.28 -15.66
C ALA A 116 17.50 34.67 -15.07
N GLU A 117 17.80 34.78 -13.77
CA GLU A 117 18.29 36.02 -13.15
C GLU A 117 19.64 36.45 -13.76
N ALA A 118 20.55 35.50 -13.98
CA ALA A 118 21.82 35.76 -14.67
C ALA A 118 21.63 36.22 -16.14
N ASP A 119 20.65 35.67 -16.86
CA ASP A 119 20.27 36.15 -18.20
C ASP A 119 19.69 37.57 -18.17
N VAL A 120 18.92 37.93 -17.13
CA VAL A 120 18.43 39.31 -16.90
C VAL A 120 19.59 40.26 -16.65
N GLU A 121 20.54 39.91 -15.78
CA GLU A 121 21.74 40.71 -15.54
C GLU A 121 22.57 40.89 -16.81
N GLN A 122 22.80 39.83 -17.59
CA GLN A 122 23.53 39.92 -18.85
C GLN A 122 22.83 40.83 -19.88
N ALA A 123 21.50 40.73 -20.02
CA ALA A 123 20.75 41.57 -20.95
C ALA A 123 20.73 43.04 -20.49
N ARG A 124 20.70 43.28 -19.17
CA ARG A 124 20.82 44.61 -18.56
C ARG A 124 22.19 45.24 -18.83
N ASP A 125 23.26 44.45 -18.76
CA ASP A 125 24.62 44.89 -19.05
C ASP A 125 24.85 45.16 -20.55
N GLU A 126 24.28 44.36 -21.48
CA GLU A 126 24.33 44.71 -22.91
C GLU A 126 23.62 46.05 -23.18
N LEU A 127 22.44 46.26 -22.59
CA LEU A 127 21.70 47.51 -22.73
C LEU A 127 22.46 48.69 -22.11
N GLY A 128 23.07 48.50 -20.93
CA GLY A 128 23.91 49.50 -20.26
C GLY A 128 25.16 49.86 -21.06
N ALA A 129 25.82 48.88 -21.70
CA ALA A 129 26.97 49.11 -22.56
C ALA A 129 26.59 49.91 -23.83
N ILE A 130 25.46 49.60 -24.46
CA ILE A 130 24.95 50.34 -25.63
C ILE A 130 24.60 51.79 -25.25
N ALA A 131 23.92 52.00 -24.11
CA ALA A 131 23.60 53.35 -23.63
C ALA A 131 24.85 54.18 -23.28
N LEU A 132 25.85 53.55 -22.66
CA LEU A 132 27.12 54.19 -22.33
C LEU A 132 27.93 54.58 -23.56
N GLU A 133 27.94 53.75 -24.61
CA GLU A 133 28.62 54.05 -25.86
C GLU A 133 27.92 55.18 -26.62
N ALA A 134 26.58 55.14 -26.73
CA ALA A 134 25.80 56.22 -27.35
C ALA A 134 25.95 57.57 -26.62
N TYR A 135 26.19 57.56 -25.30
CA TYR A 135 26.51 58.76 -24.53
C TYR A 135 27.95 59.26 -24.79
N ARG A 136 28.92 58.35 -24.95
CA ARG A 136 30.33 58.68 -25.24
C ARG A 136 30.52 59.20 -26.66
N SER A 137 29.78 58.68 -27.64
CA SER A 137 29.86 59.07 -29.06
C SER A 137 29.11 60.36 -29.38
N GLY A 138 28.90 61.26 -28.41
CA GLY A 138 28.18 62.53 -28.60
C GLY A 138 26.67 62.41 -28.94
N GLY A 139 26.12 61.19 -28.88
CA GLY A 139 24.73 60.90 -29.24
C GLY A 139 24.36 61.29 -30.69
N ALA A 140 23.08 61.56 -30.91
CA ALA A 140 22.53 61.87 -32.23
C ALA A 140 23.07 63.15 -32.88
N MET A 141 23.77 64.02 -32.12
CA MET A 141 24.29 65.29 -32.66
C MET A 141 25.64 65.10 -33.37
N ASP A 142 26.49 64.20 -32.88
CA ASP A 142 27.77 63.90 -33.53
C ASP A 142 27.56 63.06 -34.79
N SER A 143 26.59 62.13 -34.78
CA SER A 143 26.21 61.38 -35.99
C SER A 143 25.54 62.26 -37.06
N LEU A 144 24.76 63.29 -36.67
CA LEU A 144 24.29 64.32 -37.61
C LEU A 144 25.46 65.15 -38.17
N GLY A 145 26.46 65.49 -37.35
CA GLY A 145 27.71 66.12 -37.80
C GLY A 145 28.47 65.26 -38.82
N ALA A 146 28.58 63.95 -38.55
CA ALA A 146 29.20 62.97 -39.43
C ALA A 146 28.41 62.73 -40.74
N MET A 147 27.07 62.85 -40.74
CA MET A 147 26.29 62.85 -41.99
C MET A 147 26.51 64.13 -42.81
N LEU A 148 26.57 65.30 -42.16
CA LEU A 148 26.78 66.59 -42.82
C LEU A 148 28.21 66.76 -43.38
N THR A 149 29.10 65.82 -43.11
CA THR A 149 30.53 65.84 -43.51
C THR A 149 30.96 64.56 -44.23
N SER A 150 30.03 63.88 -44.93
CA SER A 150 30.36 62.75 -45.79
C SER A 150 30.94 63.21 -47.14
N ASP A 151 32.07 62.64 -47.57
CA ASP A 151 32.82 63.06 -48.76
C ASP A 151 32.22 62.53 -50.09
N GLY A 152 31.13 61.76 -50.04
CA GLY A 152 30.44 61.27 -51.23
C GLY A 152 29.25 60.36 -50.94
N TYR A 153 28.54 59.96 -51.99
CA TYR A 153 27.33 59.13 -51.89
C TYR A 153 27.60 57.74 -51.26
N GLU A 154 28.72 57.10 -51.61
CA GLU A 154 29.08 55.78 -51.07
C GLU A 154 29.38 55.83 -49.56
N ASP A 155 30.07 56.89 -49.11
CA ASP A 155 30.40 57.16 -47.71
C ASP A 155 29.15 57.54 -46.90
N TYR A 156 28.23 58.32 -47.48
CA TYR A 156 26.90 58.56 -46.90
C TYR A 156 26.12 57.25 -46.69
N VAL A 157 26.03 56.40 -47.71
CA VAL A 157 25.31 55.10 -47.64
C VAL A 157 25.94 54.18 -46.59
N ALA A 158 27.27 54.09 -46.54
CA ALA A 158 27.98 53.32 -45.53
C ALA A 158 27.69 53.81 -44.09
N ARG A 159 27.65 55.13 -43.88
CA ARG A 159 27.30 55.74 -42.59
C ARG A 159 25.83 55.50 -42.21
N THR A 160 24.88 55.55 -43.15
CA THR A 160 23.47 55.22 -42.86
C THR A 160 23.29 53.75 -42.47
N THR A 161 23.86 52.81 -43.23
CA THR A 161 23.74 51.37 -42.91
C THR A 161 24.42 51.00 -41.59
N ALA A 162 25.52 51.67 -41.23
CA ALA A 162 26.13 51.51 -39.91
C ALA A 162 25.21 51.96 -38.76
N LEU A 163 24.47 53.06 -38.95
CA LEU A 163 23.52 53.57 -37.95
C LEU A 163 22.25 52.72 -37.87
N ASP A 164 21.74 52.21 -39.00
CA ASP A 164 20.62 51.25 -39.03
C ASP A 164 20.98 50.00 -38.21
N HIS A 165 22.18 49.44 -38.41
CA HIS A 165 22.66 48.28 -37.65
C HIS A 165 22.93 48.57 -36.15
N MET A 166 23.19 49.82 -35.77
CA MET A 166 23.24 50.23 -34.36
C MET A 166 21.83 50.30 -33.76
N GLY A 167 20.85 50.82 -34.50
CA GLY A 167 19.43 50.79 -34.13
C GLY A 167 18.92 49.36 -33.96
N ASP A 168 19.13 48.51 -34.97
CA ASP A 168 18.82 47.07 -34.92
C ASP A 168 19.41 46.41 -33.66
N ARG A 169 20.62 46.83 -33.22
CA ARG A 169 21.25 46.26 -32.03
C ARG A 169 20.60 46.78 -30.74
N ALA A 170 20.33 48.08 -30.64
CA ALA A 170 19.68 48.67 -29.47
C ALA A 170 18.27 48.07 -29.26
N ASP A 171 17.46 47.99 -30.32
CA ASP A 171 16.12 47.40 -30.27
C ASP A 171 16.15 45.93 -29.86
N ARG A 172 17.10 45.14 -30.40
CA ARG A 172 17.28 43.74 -29.98
C ARG A 172 17.76 43.60 -28.54
N ALA A 173 18.58 44.51 -28.02
CA ALA A 173 19.00 44.50 -26.62
C ALA A 173 17.83 44.83 -25.68
N VAL A 174 16.99 45.82 -26.02
CA VAL A 174 15.75 46.13 -25.27
C VAL A 174 14.78 44.94 -25.30
N GLN A 175 14.56 44.33 -26.46
CA GLN A 175 13.69 43.15 -26.61
C GLN A 175 14.21 41.94 -25.82
N ARG A 176 15.53 41.69 -25.82
CA ARG A 176 16.17 40.65 -24.98
C ARG A 176 15.96 40.93 -23.50
N PHE A 177 16.22 42.15 -23.04
CA PHE A 177 16.04 42.51 -21.64
C PHE A 177 14.59 42.32 -21.19
N GLN A 178 13.61 42.80 -21.97
CA GLN A 178 12.18 42.60 -21.68
C GLN A 178 11.77 41.13 -21.68
N ALA A 179 12.30 40.32 -22.61
CA ALA A 179 12.03 38.89 -22.65
C ALA A 179 12.65 38.16 -21.45
N ALA A 180 13.90 38.50 -21.08
CA ALA A 180 14.58 37.96 -19.91
C ALA A 180 13.85 38.34 -18.61
N GLU A 181 13.43 39.60 -18.46
CA GLU A 181 12.71 40.09 -17.26
C GLU A 181 11.39 39.32 -17.03
N VAL A 182 10.64 39.03 -18.10
CA VAL A 182 9.43 38.19 -18.04
C VAL A 182 9.74 36.72 -17.73
N VAL A 183 10.81 36.16 -18.32
CA VAL A 183 11.22 34.76 -18.07
C VAL A 183 11.76 34.57 -16.65
N GLY A 184 12.60 35.49 -16.15
CA GLY A 184 13.17 35.47 -14.81
C GLY A 184 12.10 35.61 -13.72
N SER A 185 11.17 36.56 -13.87
CA SER A 185 10.05 36.69 -12.93
C SER A 185 9.14 35.44 -12.93
N THR A 186 8.81 34.91 -14.11
CA THR A 186 8.01 33.67 -14.22
C THR A 186 8.71 32.47 -13.58
N LEU A 187 10.04 32.36 -13.71
CA LEU A 187 10.80 31.25 -13.11
C LEU A 187 11.05 31.43 -11.61
N ALA A 188 11.16 32.66 -11.11
CA ALA A 188 11.16 32.95 -9.68
C ALA A 188 9.83 32.57 -9.02
N ASP A 189 8.69 32.99 -9.60
CA ASP A 189 7.35 32.61 -9.13
C ASP A 189 7.18 31.07 -9.09
N LEU A 190 7.70 30.35 -10.10
CA LEU A 190 7.69 28.88 -10.15
C LEU A 190 8.63 28.22 -9.14
N ALA A 191 9.76 28.85 -8.80
CA ALA A 191 10.67 28.36 -7.76
C ALA A 191 10.08 28.54 -6.36
N ASP A 192 9.48 29.71 -6.08
CA ASP A 192 8.76 29.97 -4.83
C ASP A 192 7.56 29.01 -4.66
N GLN A 193 6.81 28.75 -5.75
CA GLN A 193 5.75 27.73 -5.72
C GLN A 193 6.32 26.33 -5.42
N ALA A 194 7.37 25.90 -6.12
CA ALA A 194 7.93 24.56 -5.92
C ALA A 194 8.50 24.36 -4.50
N VAL A 195 9.05 25.41 -3.87
CA VAL A 195 9.45 25.41 -2.45
C VAL A 195 8.24 25.27 -1.52
N ALA A 196 7.12 25.95 -1.82
CA ALA A 196 5.88 25.80 -1.05
C ALA A 196 5.28 24.39 -1.18
N ASP A 197 5.27 23.84 -2.40
CA ASP A 197 4.82 22.46 -2.67
C ASP A 197 5.70 21.43 -1.94
N ALA A 198 7.03 21.63 -1.89
CA ALA A 198 7.96 20.80 -1.12
C ALA A 198 7.72 20.88 0.40
N SER A 199 7.46 22.07 0.95
CA SER A 199 7.08 22.22 2.36
C SER A 199 5.78 21.50 2.67
N ALA A 200 4.75 21.62 1.82
CA ALA A 200 3.47 20.94 2.01
C ALA A 200 3.60 19.41 1.92
N ALA A 201 4.48 18.89 1.05
CA ALA A 201 4.78 17.47 0.98
C ALA A 201 5.57 16.96 2.19
N ALA A 202 6.43 17.80 2.79
CA ALA A 202 7.11 17.50 4.05
C ALA A 202 6.11 17.43 5.23
N ASP A 203 5.24 18.44 5.38
CA ASP A 203 4.19 18.47 6.40
C ASP A 203 3.27 17.24 6.28
N ALA A 204 2.84 16.88 5.06
CA ALA A 204 2.01 15.70 4.80
C ALA A 204 2.72 14.38 5.17
N ALA A 205 4.05 14.30 5.04
CA ALA A 205 4.83 13.14 5.48
C ALA A 205 4.96 13.07 7.01
N GLU A 206 5.01 14.21 7.73
CA GLU A 206 4.97 14.22 9.20
C GLU A 206 3.58 13.82 9.73
N ASP A 207 2.49 14.35 9.15
CA ASP A 207 1.11 13.97 9.49
C ASP A 207 0.84 12.46 9.25
N ALA A 208 1.29 11.92 8.12
CA ALA A 208 1.14 10.50 7.81
C ALA A 208 1.93 9.60 8.78
N LEU A 209 3.12 10.04 9.24
CA LEU A 209 3.89 9.34 10.27
C LEU A 209 3.17 9.38 11.63
N ALA A 210 2.61 10.54 12.01
CA ALA A 210 1.86 10.69 13.24
C ALA A 210 0.63 9.77 13.27
N GLN A 211 -0.12 9.71 12.16
CA GLN A 211 -1.26 8.79 12.02
C GLN A 211 -0.84 7.31 12.12
N ALA A 212 0.27 6.91 11.49
CA ALA A 212 0.79 5.54 11.61
C ALA A 212 1.17 5.18 13.06
N GLN A 213 1.75 6.13 13.81
CA GLN A 213 2.11 5.95 15.22
C GLN A 213 0.90 5.95 16.17
N GLU A 214 -0.13 6.78 15.91
CA GLU A 214 -1.39 6.77 16.65
C GLU A 214 -2.11 5.42 16.47
N LEU A 215 -2.26 4.96 15.22
CA LEU A 215 -2.87 3.66 14.91
C LEU A 215 -2.08 2.49 15.50
N GLN A 216 -0.73 2.56 15.51
CA GLN A 216 0.10 1.55 16.18
C GLN A 216 -0.17 1.53 17.68
N THR A 217 -0.20 2.70 18.33
CA THR A 217 -0.46 2.83 19.77
C THR A 217 -1.86 2.30 20.13
N ALA A 218 -2.86 2.57 19.30
CA ALA A 218 -4.21 2.03 19.44
C ALA A 218 -4.24 0.50 19.27
N ALA A 219 -3.55 -0.04 18.26
CA ALA A 219 -3.46 -1.49 18.03
C ALA A 219 -2.71 -2.23 19.15
N GLU A 220 -1.70 -1.60 19.76
CA GLU A 220 -0.97 -2.15 20.92
C GLU A 220 -1.82 -2.11 22.20
N ALA A 221 -2.54 -1.02 22.46
CA ALA A 221 -3.51 -0.97 23.56
C ALA A 221 -4.67 -1.98 23.38
N GLU A 222 -5.06 -2.25 22.13
CA GLU A 222 -6.08 -3.26 21.80
C GLU A 222 -5.57 -4.69 22.03
N VAL A 223 -4.28 -4.99 21.83
CA VAL A 223 -3.66 -6.27 22.24
C VAL A 223 -3.83 -6.47 23.75
N ASP A 224 -3.46 -5.48 24.56
CA ASP A 224 -3.51 -5.58 26.02
C ASP A 224 -4.95 -5.72 26.53
N ARG A 225 -5.90 -4.96 25.96
CA ARG A 225 -7.34 -5.08 26.27
C ARG A 225 -7.87 -6.49 25.96
N ILE A 226 -7.59 -6.99 24.76
CA ILE A 226 -8.02 -8.32 24.33
C ILE A 226 -7.36 -9.42 25.17
N ALA A 227 -6.11 -9.26 25.60
CA ALA A 227 -5.43 -10.22 26.47
C ALA A 227 -6.16 -10.36 27.82
N ALA A 228 -6.48 -9.25 28.48
CA ALA A 228 -7.18 -9.23 29.78
C ALA A 228 -8.62 -9.80 29.68
N GLU A 229 -9.34 -9.45 28.62
CA GLU A 229 -10.67 -10.03 28.36
C GLU A 229 -10.59 -11.53 28.07
N ARG A 230 -9.61 -11.97 27.26
CA ARG A 230 -9.40 -13.37 26.89
C ARG A 230 -9.08 -14.26 28.10
N GLU A 231 -8.32 -13.77 29.09
CA GLU A 231 -8.11 -14.53 30.33
C GLU A 231 -9.44 -14.75 31.09
N THR A 232 -10.27 -13.71 31.17
CA THR A 232 -11.60 -13.79 31.81
C THR A 232 -12.53 -14.76 31.07
N LEU A 233 -12.56 -14.70 29.74
CA LEU A 233 -13.37 -15.58 28.89
C LEU A 233 -12.92 -17.04 28.95
N VAL A 234 -11.60 -17.30 28.93
CA VAL A 234 -11.05 -18.66 29.07
C VAL A 234 -11.29 -19.23 30.48
N ALA A 235 -11.24 -18.40 31.53
CA ALA A 235 -11.62 -18.82 32.88
C ALA A 235 -13.10 -19.21 32.97
N ARG A 236 -14.00 -18.45 32.34
CA ARG A 236 -15.43 -18.77 32.28
C ARG A 236 -15.73 -20.02 31.44
N LEU A 237 -15.01 -20.22 30.33
CA LEU A 237 -15.09 -21.48 29.56
C LEU A 237 -14.63 -22.68 30.39
N ALA A 238 -13.56 -22.54 31.17
CA ALA A 238 -13.06 -23.61 32.05
C ALA A 238 -14.06 -23.97 33.15
N GLU A 239 -14.73 -22.97 33.75
CA GLU A 239 -15.84 -23.17 34.70
C GLU A 239 -17.00 -23.93 34.04
N LEU A 240 -17.52 -23.43 32.91
CA LEU A 240 -18.66 -24.00 32.20
C LEU A 240 -18.39 -25.42 31.64
N ARG A 241 -17.15 -25.72 31.26
CA ARG A 241 -16.72 -27.03 30.74
C ARG A 241 -16.17 -27.97 31.82
N GLN A 242 -16.06 -27.51 33.07
CA GLN A 242 -15.43 -28.22 34.19
C GLN A 242 -13.98 -28.69 33.88
N THR A 243 -13.23 -27.88 33.13
CA THR A 243 -11.83 -28.12 32.73
C THR A 243 -10.85 -27.19 33.47
N SER A 244 -9.54 -27.38 33.28
CA SER A 244 -8.55 -26.39 33.72
C SER A 244 -8.36 -25.27 32.69
N ILE A 245 -7.99 -24.09 33.18
CA ILE A 245 -7.69 -22.90 32.36
C ILE A 245 -6.61 -23.22 31.31
N ASP A 246 -5.59 -24.02 31.65
CA ASP A 246 -4.50 -24.36 30.70
C ASP A 246 -4.96 -25.29 29.56
N VAL A 247 -5.85 -26.25 29.86
CA VAL A 247 -6.47 -27.12 28.84
C VAL A 247 -7.37 -26.29 27.92
N GLU A 248 -8.11 -25.32 28.47
CA GLU A 248 -8.97 -24.46 27.69
C GLU A 248 -8.16 -23.44 26.86
N ARG A 249 -7.09 -22.86 27.41
CA ARG A 249 -6.15 -22.00 26.66
C ARG A 249 -5.53 -22.75 25.48
N ALA A 250 -5.12 -24.02 25.70
CA ALA A 250 -4.61 -24.88 24.63
C ALA A 250 -5.67 -25.22 23.57
N ARG A 251 -6.91 -25.52 23.99
CA ARG A 251 -8.05 -25.73 23.08
C ARG A 251 -8.32 -24.50 22.21
N GLN A 252 -8.41 -23.32 22.81
CA GLN A 252 -8.67 -22.08 22.07
C GLN A 252 -7.51 -21.71 21.14
N ALA A 253 -6.26 -22.02 21.50
CA ALA A 253 -5.11 -21.86 20.59
C ALA A 253 -5.15 -22.85 19.40
N GLN A 254 -5.59 -24.10 19.63
CA GLN A 254 -5.79 -25.07 18.55
C GLN A 254 -6.93 -24.65 17.62
N LEU A 255 -8.08 -24.27 18.16
CA LEU A 255 -9.24 -23.84 17.36
C LEU A 255 -8.92 -22.62 16.50
N GLU A 256 -8.13 -21.69 17.03
CA GLU A 256 -7.60 -20.53 16.31
C GLU A 256 -6.69 -20.95 15.15
N ALA A 257 -5.65 -21.74 15.43
CA ALA A 257 -4.71 -22.23 14.43
C ALA A 257 -5.40 -23.06 13.33
N GLU A 258 -6.40 -23.86 13.67
CA GLU A 258 -7.23 -24.57 12.70
C GLU A 258 -8.12 -23.63 11.86
N ARG A 259 -8.68 -22.56 12.45
CA ARG A 259 -9.48 -21.57 11.70
C ARG A 259 -8.61 -20.84 10.70
N GLN A 260 -7.42 -20.39 11.12
CA GLN A 260 -6.42 -19.74 10.27
C GLN A 260 -5.92 -20.68 9.17
N ALA A 261 -5.58 -21.93 9.48
CA ALA A 261 -5.17 -22.91 8.48
C ALA A 261 -6.27 -23.25 7.46
N ARG A 262 -7.54 -23.33 7.90
CA ARG A 262 -8.70 -23.49 6.99
C ARG A 262 -8.89 -22.27 6.10
N ALA A 263 -8.76 -21.07 6.64
CA ALA A 263 -8.90 -19.81 5.91
C ALA A 263 -7.77 -19.59 4.89
N ASP A 264 -6.51 -19.85 5.28
CA ASP A 264 -5.36 -19.80 4.37
C ASP A 264 -5.47 -20.87 3.27
N ALA A 265 -5.85 -22.12 3.60
CA ALA A 265 -6.04 -23.15 2.58
C ALA A 265 -7.17 -22.81 1.59
N ALA A 266 -8.28 -22.23 2.06
CA ALA A 266 -9.34 -21.72 1.19
C ALA A 266 -8.85 -20.55 0.32
N ALA A 267 -8.14 -19.59 0.91
CA ALA A 267 -7.59 -18.43 0.23
C ALA A 267 -6.45 -18.79 -0.76
N GLN A 268 -5.75 -19.91 -0.56
CA GLN A 268 -4.77 -20.48 -1.49
C GLN A 268 -5.48 -21.18 -2.66
N ASN A 269 -6.46 -22.04 -2.36
CA ASN A 269 -7.23 -22.78 -3.38
C ASN A 269 -8.07 -21.86 -4.28
N GLY A 270 -8.42 -20.67 -3.80
CA GLY A 270 -9.11 -19.63 -4.59
C GLY A 270 -8.20 -18.82 -5.51
N ARG A 271 -6.89 -19.08 -5.59
CA ARG A 271 -5.97 -18.30 -6.43
C ARG A 271 -5.97 -18.77 -7.89
N PRO A 272 -5.84 -17.84 -8.86
CA PRO A 272 -5.52 -18.18 -10.25
C PRO A 272 -4.31 -19.13 -10.36
N SER A 273 -4.54 -20.26 -11.02
CA SER A 273 -3.50 -21.22 -11.43
C SER A 273 -3.33 -21.17 -12.94
N SER A 274 -2.09 -21.34 -13.38
CA SER A 274 -1.71 -21.45 -14.80
C SER A 274 -2.44 -22.56 -15.59
N GLY A 275 -3.00 -23.58 -14.91
CA GLY A 275 -3.81 -24.63 -15.52
C GLY A 275 -5.26 -24.25 -15.85
N GLY A 276 -5.75 -23.08 -15.39
CA GLY A 276 -7.16 -22.67 -15.50
C GLY A 276 -7.66 -22.29 -16.91
N GLY A 277 -6.85 -22.48 -17.95
CA GLY A 277 -7.11 -22.04 -19.32
C GLY A 277 -7.98 -22.99 -20.15
N GLY A 278 -9.24 -23.27 -19.77
CA GLY A 278 -10.20 -23.84 -20.73
C GLY A 278 -11.42 -24.60 -20.18
N ALA A 279 -12.37 -24.82 -21.10
CA ALA A 279 -13.51 -25.74 -21.01
C ALA A 279 -14.57 -25.48 -19.90
N THR A 280 -15.41 -24.46 -20.12
CA THR A 280 -16.81 -24.52 -19.64
C THR A 280 -17.54 -25.64 -20.40
N PRO A 281 -18.09 -26.67 -19.74
CA PRO A 281 -18.81 -27.73 -20.42
C PRO A 281 -20.19 -27.24 -20.92
N PRO A 282 -20.66 -27.67 -22.10
CA PRO A 282 -22.01 -27.34 -22.56
C PRO A 282 -23.06 -28.08 -21.73
N ALA A 283 -24.00 -27.34 -21.13
CA ALA A 283 -25.10 -27.92 -20.35
C ALA A 283 -26.14 -28.60 -21.27
N THR A 284 -26.35 -29.91 -21.12
CA THR A 284 -27.20 -30.71 -22.02
C THR A 284 -28.52 -31.17 -21.37
N GLY A 285 -29.64 -30.55 -21.78
CA GLY A 285 -31.03 -30.99 -21.49
C GLY A 285 -31.51 -30.76 -20.05
N GLY A 286 -32.81 -30.64 -19.74
CA GLY A 286 -34.06 -30.54 -20.52
C GLY A 286 -35.15 -29.93 -19.60
N SER A 287 -36.46 -29.89 -19.88
CA SER A 287 -37.30 -30.40 -20.98
C SER A 287 -38.69 -29.71 -20.92
N GLY A 288 -39.43 -29.68 -22.05
CA GLY A 288 -40.86 -29.32 -22.11
C GLY A 288 -41.20 -27.83 -22.35
N GLY A 289 -42.24 -27.48 -23.13
CA GLY A 289 -43.04 -28.37 -23.98
C GLY A 289 -44.18 -27.70 -24.76
N SER A 290 -44.12 -27.79 -26.10
CA SER A 290 -45.22 -27.85 -27.10
C SER A 290 -46.43 -26.90 -27.03
N GLY A 291 -46.69 -26.16 -28.11
CA GLY A 291 -48.04 -25.68 -28.45
C GLY A 291 -48.13 -24.55 -29.48
N GLY A 292 -48.96 -24.73 -30.52
CA GLY A 292 -49.43 -23.66 -31.42
C GLY A 292 -48.92 -23.73 -32.87
N SER A 293 -49.84 -23.73 -33.84
CA SER A 293 -49.55 -23.70 -35.29
C SER A 293 -50.21 -22.49 -35.98
N GLY A 294 -49.63 -22.06 -37.11
CA GLY A 294 -50.22 -21.08 -38.03
C GLY A 294 -49.36 -19.82 -38.19
N GLY A 295 -49.12 -19.27 -39.38
CA GLY A 295 -49.55 -19.69 -40.73
C GLY A 295 -50.34 -18.60 -41.45
N GLY A 296 -49.64 -17.74 -42.21
CA GLY A 296 -50.26 -16.68 -43.01
C GLY A 296 -49.23 -15.68 -43.55
N GLN A 297 -49.38 -15.31 -44.83
CA GLN A 297 -48.61 -14.25 -45.50
C GLN A 297 -49.62 -13.25 -46.14
N PRO A 298 -49.21 -12.28 -46.97
CA PRO A 298 -49.22 -10.85 -46.64
C PRO A 298 -50.43 -10.06 -47.19
N THR A 299 -50.55 -8.80 -46.79
CA THR A 299 -51.34 -7.76 -47.50
C THR A 299 -50.53 -6.47 -47.64
N THR A 300 -50.77 -5.70 -48.72
CA THR A 300 -50.04 -4.48 -49.08
C THR A 300 -51.01 -3.31 -49.45
N PRO A 301 -50.69 -2.24 -50.22
CA PRO A 301 -51.01 -0.85 -49.87
C PRO A 301 -52.18 -0.24 -50.69
N PRO A 302 -52.42 1.09 -50.68
CA PRO A 302 -51.71 2.08 -51.55
C PRO A 302 -51.30 3.34 -50.73
N THR A 303 -51.21 4.63 -51.12
CA THR A 303 -51.57 5.53 -52.27
C THR A 303 -50.85 6.89 -51.97
N THR A 304 -50.39 7.82 -52.84
CA THR A 304 -50.23 7.98 -54.31
C THR A 304 -49.29 9.18 -54.62
N THR A 305 -49.12 9.54 -55.91
CA THR A 305 -48.74 10.88 -56.45
C THR A 305 -47.24 11.21 -56.64
N PRO A 306 -46.77 11.38 -57.90
CA PRO A 306 -45.41 11.81 -58.26
C PRO A 306 -45.39 13.24 -58.90
N PRO A 307 -44.43 13.68 -59.76
CA PRO A 307 -43.46 14.71 -59.36
C PRO A 307 -43.42 15.97 -60.28
N PRO A 308 -42.51 16.92 -59.99
CA PRO A 308 -41.65 17.44 -61.06
C PRO A 308 -40.16 17.47 -60.68
N ALA A 309 -39.30 17.76 -61.66
CA ALA A 309 -37.84 17.85 -61.54
C ALA A 309 -37.32 18.99 -62.45
N PRO A 310 -36.00 19.32 -62.48
CA PRO A 310 -34.96 19.13 -61.47
C PRO A 310 -34.30 20.46 -61.02
N GLY A 311 -33.76 20.53 -59.80
CA GLY A 311 -32.93 21.66 -59.33
C GLY A 311 -31.47 21.24 -59.13
N THR A 312 -30.52 22.06 -59.59
CA THR A 312 -29.08 21.87 -59.35
C THR A 312 -28.65 22.26 -57.93
N PRO A 313 -27.52 21.74 -57.41
CA PRO A 313 -27.34 21.56 -55.97
C PRO A 313 -26.66 22.73 -55.24
N THR A 314 -27.06 22.89 -53.97
CA THR A 314 -26.27 23.56 -52.91
C THR A 314 -26.04 22.53 -51.80
N PRO A 315 -24.79 22.25 -51.37
CA PRO A 315 -24.53 21.23 -50.36
C PRO A 315 -24.90 21.73 -48.94
N PRO A 316 -25.62 20.94 -48.12
CA PRO A 316 -25.67 21.15 -46.68
C PRO A 316 -24.30 20.83 -46.04
N PRO A 317 -24.02 21.32 -44.81
CA PRO A 317 -22.76 21.04 -44.13
C PRO A 317 -22.58 19.53 -43.87
N VAL A 318 -21.37 19.03 -44.16
CA VAL A 318 -21.03 17.63 -43.96
C VAL A 318 -20.70 17.39 -42.49
N ASN A 319 -21.65 16.81 -41.75
CA ASN A 319 -21.31 16.14 -40.49
C ASN A 319 -20.41 14.93 -40.81
N PRO A 320 -19.30 14.72 -40.07
CA PRO A 320 -18.48 13.52 -40.24
C PRO A 320 -19.30 12.26 -39.92
N PRO A 321 -18.99 11.11 -40.56
CA PRO A 321 -19.69 9.86 -40.29
C PRO A 321 -19.50 9.44 -38.83
N ALA A 322 -20.57 8.95 -38.19
CA ALA A 322 -20.49 8.36 -36.87
C ALA A 322 -19.49 7.18 -36.89
N PRO A 323 -18.64 7.02 -35.85
CA PRO A 323 -17.74 5.87 -35.76
C PRO A 323 -18.56 4.57 -35.71
N PRO A 324 -18.00 3.44 -36.21
CA PRO A 324 -18.68 2.16 -36.11
C PRO A 324 -18.94 1.83 -34.64
N VAL A 325 -20.18 1.43 -34.33
CA VAL A 325 -20.53 0.91 -33.00
C VAL A 325 -19.75 -0.37 -32.76
N ASN A 326 -18.73 -0.29 -31.90
CA ASN A 326 -18.01 -1.46 -31.42
C ASN A 326 -19.00 -2.45 -30.77
N PRO A 327 -18.80 -3.77 -30.93
CA PRO A 327 -19.54 -4.74 -30.13
C PRO A 327 -19.28 -4.50 -28.64
N PRO A 328 -20.17 -4.96 -27.73
CA PRO A 328 -19.98 -4.81 -26.30
C PRO A 328 -18.60 -5.32 -25.88
N ALA A 329 -17.87 -4.50 -25.13
CA ALA A 329 -16.54 -4.88 -24.66
C ALA A 329 -16.64 -6.16 -23.81
N PRO A 330 -15.68 -7.10 -23.93
CA PRO A 330 -15.56 -8.17 -22.95
C PRO A 330 -15.33 -7.54 -21.56
N PRO A 331 -15.72 -8.21 -20.46
CA PRO A 331 -15.51 -7.70 -19.12
C PRO A 331 -14.02 -7.41 -18.92
N SER A 332 -13.70 -6.19 -18.48
CA SER A 332 -12.33 -5.76 -18.21
C SER A 332 -11.76 -6.57 -17.05
N ASP A 333 -10.81 -7.46 -17.34
CA ASP A 333 -9.99 -8.11 -16.31
C ASP A 333 -9.15 -7.03 -15.59
N PRO A 334 -9.43 -6.73 -14.30
CA PRO A 334 -8.69 -5.71 -13.56
C PRO A 334 -7.23 -6.13 -13.28
N TYR A 335 -6.85 -7.37 -13.59
CA TYR A 335 -5.51 -7.92 -13.44
C TYR A 335 -4.78 -8.10 -14.77
N GLY A 336 -5.43 -7.74 -15.89
CA GLY A 336 -5.08 -7.99 -17.29
C GLY A 336 -3.70 -8.62 -17.51
N VAL A 337 -3.68 -9.95 -17.69
CA VAL A 337 -2.48 -10.81 -17.72
C VAL A 337 -1.26 -10.23 -18.45
N GLY A 338 -0.45 -9.45 -17.72
CA GLY A 338 0.73 -8.74 -18.22
C GLY A 338 0.53 -7.24 -18.47
N THR A 339 0.29 -6.44 -17.42
CA THR A 339 0.31 -4.96 -17.50
C THR A 339 1.71 -4.34 -17.46
N GLY A 340 2.76 -5.12 -17.19
CA GLY A 340 4.15 -4.68 -17.19
C GLY A 340 5.09 -5.77 -17.70
N SER A 341 6.19 -5.38 -18.34
CA SER A 341 7.22 -6.33 -18.81
C SER A 341 8.08 -6.82 -17.64
N GLN A 342 8.29 -8.13 -17.52
CA GLN A 342 9.35 -8.70 -16.69
C GLN A 342 10.71 -8.18 -17.18
N ARG A 343 11.48 -7.53 -16.31
CA ARG A 343 12.85 -7.06 -16.55
C ARG A 343 13.87 -7.93 -15.81
N GLY A 344 13.52 -8.49 -14.65
CA GLY A 344 14.40 -9.33 -13.84
C GLY A 344 14.60 -10.74 -14.41
N THR A 345 15.84 -11.21 -14.42
CA THR A 345 16.16 -12.63 -14.67
C THR A 345 15.88 -13.51 -13.44
N ALA A 346 15.91 -14.83 -13.62
CA ALA A 346 15.80 -15.76 -12.49
C ALA A 346 17.02 -15.66 -11.54
N ASP A 347 18.22 -15.46 -12.10
CA ASP A 347 19.46 -15.32 -11.33
C ASP A 347 19.46 -14.04 -10.48
N GLN A 348 18.89 -12.95 -11.00
CA GLN A 348 18.67 -11.71 -10.23
C GLN A 348 17.65 -11.93 -9.10
N GLY A 349 16.55 -12.65 -9.36
CA GLY A 349 15.59 -13.01 -8.31
C GLY A 349 16.24 -13.85 -7.18
N ALA A 350 17.09 -14.81 -7.54
CA ALA A 350 17.86 -15.60 -6.59
C ALA A 350 18.90 -14.75 -5.81
N ALA A 351 19.58 -13.81 -6.47
CA ALA A 351 20.50 -12.87 -5.82
C ALA A 351 19.79 -11.90 -4.86
N ALA A 352 18.61 -11.41 -5.24
CA ALA A 352 17.77 -10.57 -4.40
C ALA A 352 17.33 -11.32 -3.13
N VAL A 353 16.88 -12.57 -3.26
CA VAL A 353 16.58 -13.45 -2.12
C VAL A 353 17.81 -13.69 -1.25
N ALA A 354 18.96 -14.00 -1.85
CA ALA A 354 20.20 -14.21 -1.11
C ALA A 354 20.66 -12.97 -0.33
N TRP A 355 20.36 -11.76 -0.82
CA TRP A 355 20.59 -10.50 -0.10
C TRP A 355 19.54 -10.24 0.99
N ALA A 356 18.25 -10.46 0.70
CA ALA A 356 17.16 -10.27 1.67
C ALA A 356 17.30 -11.18 2.90
N LEU A 357 17.74 -12.43 2.69
CA LEU A 357 18.01 -13.39 3.77
C LEU A 357 19.16 -12.94 4.71
N GLN A 358 20.09 -12.11 4.25
CA GLN A 358 21.14 -11.51 5.10
C GLN A 358 20.61 -10.38 6.00
N GLN A 359 19.37 -9.91 5.78
CA GLN A 359 18.74 -8.88 6.60
C GLN A 359 17.89 -9.47 7.74
N VAL A 360 17.70 -10.79 7.78
CA VAL A 360 16.91 -11.48 8.82
C VAL A 360 17.46 -11.16 10.22
N GLY A 361 16.57 -10.78 11.13
CA GLY A 361 16.88 -10.31 12.48
C GLY A 361 16.99 -8.78 12.63
N LYS A 362 17.06 -8.01 11.53
CA LYS A 362 17.05 -6.53 11.59
C LYS A 362 15.67 -5.97 11.95
N ALA A 363 15.63 -4.76 12.47
CA ALA A 363 14.40 -4.14 12.96
C ALA A 363 13.50 -3.64 11.81
N TYR A 364 12.18 -3.68 12.03
CA TYR A 364 11.24 -2.91 11.23
C TYR A 364 11.22 -1.45 11.72
N VAL A 365 11.27 -0.50 10.77
CA VAL A 365 11.05 0.94 11.01
C VAL A 365 10.29 1.50 9.81
N TYR A 366 9.27 2.32 10.04
CA TYR A 366 8.49 2.99 8.99
C TYR A 366 9.39 3.82 8.07
N GLY A 367 9.19 3.75 6.75
CA GLY A 367 9.98 4.49 5.76
C GLY A 367 11.41 3.98 5.57
N ALA A 368 11.87 2.97 6.32
CA ALA A 368 13.27 2.55 6.31
C ALA A 368 13.64 1.67 5.10
N SER A 369 14.80 1.95 4.52
CA SER A 369 15.37 1.22 3.37
C SER A 369 16.84 0.89 3.59
N GLY A 370 17.18 0.42 4.78
CA GLY A 370 18.53 -0.02 5.17
C GLY A 370 19.52 1.11 5.49
N PRO A 371 20.74 0.75 5.95
CA PRO A 371 21.24 -0.62 6.06
C PRO A 371 20.75 -1.38 7.30
N ASP A 372 20.36 -0.70 8.38
CA ASP A 372 20.16 -1.34 9.70
C ASP A 372 18.71 -1.71 10.02
N SER A 373 17.74 -1.08 9.36
CA SER A 373 16.30 -1.35 9.49
C SER A 373 15.58 -1.23 8.13
N PHE A 374 14.42 -1.87 8.02
CA PHE A 374 13.64 -1.92 6.77
C PHE A 374 12.13 -1.92 7.05
N ASP A 375 11.34 -1.26 6.20
CA ASP A 375 9.95 -1.64 6.00
C ASP A 375 9.78 -2.69 4.89
N CYS A 376 8.54 -3.08 4.61
CA CYS A 376 8.17 -4.16 3.70
C CYS A 376 8.70 -3.93 2.28
N SER A 377 8.41 -2.76 1.71
CA SER A 377 8.77 -2.37 0.35
C SER A 377 10.22 -1.88 0.24
N GLY A 378 10.80 -1.34 1.32
CA GLY A 378 12.20 -0.98 1.41
C GLY A 378 13.14 -2.19 1.41
N LEU A 379 12.73 -3.29 2.07
CA LEU A 379 13.45 -4.57 2.04
C LEU A 379 13.48 -5.15 0.62
N THR A 380 12.33 -5.24 -0.04
CA THR A 380 12.21 -5.79 -1.40
C THR A 380 12.93 -4.90 -2.43
N MET A 381 12.84 -3.58 -2.28
CA MET A 381 13.52 -2.60 -3.13
C MET A 381 15.04 -2.75 -3.05
N ARG A 382 15.62 -2.78 -1.84
CA ARG A 382 17.07 -2.94 -1.68
C ARG A 382 17.55 -4.32 -2.11
N ALA A 383 16.75 -5.37 -1.91
CA ALA A 383 17.07 -6.72 -2.38
C ALA A 383 17.23 -6.77 -3.91
N TRP A 384 16.24 -6.28 -4.67
CA TRP A 384 16.33 -6.21 -6.13
C TRP A 384 17.39 -5.22 -6.62
N GLN A 385 17.60 -4.10 -5.93
CA GLN A 385 18.68 -3.15 -6.25
C GLN A 385 20.07 -3.80 -6.10
N ASN A 386 20.31 -4.64 -5.08
CA ASN A 386 21.56 -5.40 -4.94
C ASN A 386 21.70 -6.52 -5.99
N ALA A 387 20.58 -6.95 -6.61
CA ALA A 387 20.58 -7.78 -7.81
C ALA A 387 20.66 -6.98 -9.13
N GLY A 388 20.92 -5.67 -9.08
CA GLY A 388 21.11 -4.82 -10.26
C GLY A 388 19.83 -4.37 -10.95
N LEU A 389 18.66 -4.45 -10.29
CA LEU A 389 17.39 -3.93 -10.81
C LEU A 389 16.72 -3.01 -9.77
N SER A 390 16.68 -1.71 -10.03
CA SER A 390 15.88 -0.79 -9.22
C SER A 390 14.38 -1.07 -9.43
N ILE A 391 13.65 -1.20 -8.32
CA ILE A 391 12.18 -1.29 -8.29
C ILE A 391 11.58 -0.14 -7.47
N ASN A 392 10.26 0.04 -7.56
CA ASN A 392 9.53 1.15 -6.93
C ASN A 392 9.61 1.10 -5.40
N ARG A 393 9.47 2.26 -4.73
CA ARG A 393 9.63 2.40 -3.28
C ARG A 393 8.43 1.94 -2.45
N THR A 394 7.23 2.09 -2.97
CA THR A 394 5.93 1.77 -2.34
C THR A 394 5.51 0.32 -2.61
N SER A 395 4.83 -0.35 -1.67
CA SER A 395 4.31 -1.71 -1.91
C SER A 395 3.19 -1.72 -2.96
N ARG A 396 2.38 -0.65 -3.00
CA ARG A 396 1.35 -0.40 -4.02
C ARG A 396 1.94 -0.36 -5.42
N ASP A 397 2.99 0.43 -5.66
CA ASP A 397 3.56 0.56 -7.01
C ASP A 397 4.50 -0.59 -7.37
N GLN A 398 5.08 -1.30 -6.40
CA GLN A 398 5.68 -2.61 -6.65
C GLN A 398 4.63 -3.61 -7.14
N TYR A 399 3.45 -3.69 -6.52
CA TYR A 399 2.40 -4.58 -7.01
C TYR A 399 1.85 -4.12 -8.37
N ARG A 400 1.58 -2.81 -8.57
CA ARG A 400 1.03 -2.26 -9.82
C ARG A 400 1.95 -2.50 -11.03
N SER A 401 3.22 -2.09 -10.97
CA SER A 401 4.05 -1.90 -12.17
C SER A 401 4.66 -3.17 -12.80
N TYR A 402 4.69 -4.31 -12.08
CA TYR A 402 5.41 -5.49 -12.54
C TYR A 402 4.53 -6.61 -13.13
N TYR A 403 5.16 -7.55 -13.82
CA TYR A 403 4.47 -8.63 -14.52
C TYR A 403 3.67 -9.51 -13.55
N LYS A 404 2.40 -9.78 -13.85
CA LYS A 404 1.51 -10.55 -12.96
C LYS A 404 1.70 -12.04 -13.19
N VAL A 405 1.95 -12.78 -12.11
CA VAL A 405 2.34 -14.20 -12.15
C VAL A 405 1.35 -15.03 -11.32
N PRO A 406 0.73 -16.09 -11.90
CA PRO A 406 -0.05 -17.07 -11.15
C PRO A 406 0.78 -17.71 -10.02
N TYR A 407 0.16 -17.98 -8.87
CA TYR A 407 0.93 -18.40 -7.68
C TYR A 407 1.65 -19.75 -7.82
N ASP A 408 1.19 -20.59 -8.74
CA ASP A 408 1.83 -21.86 -9.13
C ASP A 408 3.04 -21.69 -10.07
N GLN A 409 3.28 -20.48 -10.58
CA GLN A 409 4.43 -20.11 -11.42
C GLN A 409 5.48 -19.25 -10.72
N MET A 410 5.36 -19.02 -9.40
CA MET A 410 6.32 -18.17 -8.67
C MET A 410 7.73 -18.78 -8.64
N ARG A 411 8.75 -17.91 -8.73
CA ARG A 411 10.18 -18.20 -8.54
C ARG A 411 10.76 -17.32 -7.43
N PRO A 412 11.87 -17.71 -6.78
CA PRO A 412 12.57 -16.86 -5.83
C PRO A 412 12.82 -15.45 -6.37
N GLY A 413 12.45 -14.43 -5.60
CA GLY A 413 12.53 -13.01 -5.98
C GLY A 413 11.19 -12.39 -6.38
N ASP A 414 10.20 -13.19 -6.78
CA ASP A 414 8.84 -12.69 -7.05
C ASP A 414 8.21 -12.12 -5.78
N LEU A 415 7.38 -11.08 -5.93
CA LEU A 415 6.79 -10.33 -4.85
C LEU A 415 5.35 -10.78 -4.59
N ILE A 416 5.02 -11.00 -3.32
CA ILE A 416 3.66 -11.29 -2.83
C ILE A 416 3.16 -10.03 -2.14
N ALA A 417 1.95 -9.57 -2.49
CA ALA A 417 1.33 -8.39 -1.90
C ALA A 417 0.04 -8.75 -1.16
N TRP A 418 -0.30 -7.98 -0.12
CA TRP A 418 -1.58 -8.04 0.59
C TRP A 418 -2.33 -6.72 0.45
N GLY A 419 -3.65 -6.79 0.27
CA GLY A 419 -4.52 -5.62 0.12
C GLY A 419 -5.93 -5.88 0.66
N THR A 420 -6.62 -4.82 1.05
CA THR A 420 -7.98 -4.92 1.63
C THR A 420 -9.07 -5.12 0.59
N ASN A 421 -8.79 -4.85 -0.68
CA ASN A 421 -9.65 -5.15 -1.82
C ASN A 421 -8.83 -5.82 -2.93
N ALA A 422 -9.05 -7.12 -3.15
CA ALA A 422 -8.32 -7.90 -4.15
C ALA A 422 -8.35 -7.28 -5.57
N ALA A 423 -9.41 -6.53 -5.91
CA ALA A 423 -9.59 -5.87 -7.20
C ALA A 423 -9.00 -4.46 -7.32
N ASP A 424 -8.44 -3.91 -6.23
CA ASP A 424 -7.81 -2.59 -6.21
C ASP A 424 -6.33 -2.66 -5.78
N PRO A 425 -5.37 -2.45 -6.69
CA PRO A 425 -3.95 -2.31 -6.37
C PRO A 425 -3.60 -1.14 -5.44
N GLY A 426 -4.48 -0.14 -5.25
CA GLY A 426 -4.32 0.92 -4.24
C GLY A 426 -4.58 0.45 -2.81
N SER A 427 -5.40 -0.57 -2.62
CA SER A 427 -5.69 -1.18 -1.32
C SER A 427 -4.53 -1.98 -0.70
N VAL A 428 -3.40 -2.10 -1.43
CA VAL A 428 -2.20 -2.81 -0.97
C VAL A 428 -1.58 -2.09 0.22
N TYR A 429 -1.18 -2.88 1.22
CA TYR A 429 -0.65 -2.42 2.51
C TYR A 429 0.60 -3.19 2.98
N HIS A 430 0.96 -4.29 2.32
CA HIS A 430 2.16 -5.07 2.65
C HIS A 430 2.71 -5.79 1.42
N VAL A 431 4.03 -5.99 1.39
CA VAL A 431 4.73 -6.78 0.38
C VAL A 431 5.84 -7.63 1.02
N ALA A 432 6.03 -8.84 0.49
CA ALA A 432 7.08 -9.78 0.90
C ALA A 432 7.71 -10.42 -0.34
N MET A 433 8.94 -10.91 -0.21
CA MET A 433 9.64 -11.60 -1.31
C MET A 433 9.51 -13.12 -1.14
N PHE A 434 9.02 -13.80 -2.17
CA PHE A 434 8.99 -15.26 -2.22
C PHE A 434 10.41 -15.83 -2.30
N ILE A 435 10.71 -16.85 -1.50
CA ILE A 435 12.04 -17.48 -1.44
C ILE A 435 12.06 -18.95 -1.90
N GLY A 436 10.93 -19.47 -2.38
CA GLY A 436 10.73 -20.89 -2.69
C GLY A 436 9.98 -21.64 -1.58
N ASN A 437 9.66 -22.91 -1.81
CA ASN A 437 9.09 -23.86 -0.82
C ASN A 437 7.82 -23.40 -0.07
N GLY A 438 7.03 -22.48 -0.62
CA GLY A 438 5.87 -21.89 0.06
C GLY A 438 6.24 -20.88 1.17
N GLN A 439 7.48 -20.38 1.15
CA GLN A 439 8.03 -19.45 2.13
C GLN A 439 8.36 -18.09 1.52
N MET A 440 8.42 -17.09 2.39
CA MET A 440 8.72 -15.69 2.05
C MET A 440 9.61 -15.06 3.12
N VAL A 441 10.35 -14.02 2.73
CA VAL A 441 11.04 -13.11 3.65
C VAL A 441 10.33 -11.76 3.69
N GLU A 442 10.07 -11.26 4.90
CA GLU A 442 9.29 -10.04 5.13
C GLU A 442 9.89 -9.16 6.24
N ALA A 443 9.64 -7.86 6.14
CA ALA A 443 9.64 -6.92 7.25
C ALA A 443 8.18 -6.47 7.45
N SER A 444 7.47 -7.00 8.45
CA SER A 444 5.99 -6.96 8.43
C SER A 444 5.35 -5.76 9.14
N ARG A 445 5.88 -5.34 10.29
CA ARG A 445 5.35 -4.26 11.15
C ARG A 445 6.33 -3.97 12.31
N PRO A 446 6.18 -2.85 13.05
CA PRO A 446 6.99 -2.57 14.24
C PRO A 446 6.98 -3.70 15.27
N GLY A 447 8.04 -3.78 16.07
CA GLY A 447 8.25 -4.86 17.05
C GLY A 447 8.57 -6.24 16.45
N VAL A 448 8.34 -6.45 15.14
CA VAL A 448 8.65 -7.70 14.44
C VAL A 448 9.91 -7.52 13.58
N PRO A 449 11.01 -8.24 13.88
CA PRO A 449 12.20 -8.18 13.05
C PRO A 449 12.00 -8.88 11.70
N VAL A 450 12.84 -8.54 10.72
CA VAL A 450 12.89 -9.19 9.40
C VAL A 450 13.02 -10.70 9.58
N ARG A 451 12.14 -11.48 8.93
CA ARG A 451 11.99 -12.91 9.19
C ARG A 451 11.63 -13.72 7.96
N VAL A 452 11.95 -15.01 7.99
CA VAL A 452 11.41 -16.01 7.07
C VAL A 452 10.17 -16.65 7.70
N VAL A 453 9.09 -16.74 6.94
CA VAL A 453 7.81 -17.34 7.33
C VAL A 453 7.19 -18.08 6.14
N ASN A 454 6.19 -18.91 6.39
CA ASN A 454 5.34 -19.46 5.34
C ASN A 454 4.40 -18.35 4.79
N ILE A 455 3.96 -18.49 3.54
CA ILE A 455 2.98 -17.57 2.95
C ILE A 455 1.66 -17.63 3.73
N ARG A 456 1.18 -16.47 4.18
CA ARG A 456 -0.19 -16.26 4.68
C ARG A 456 -1.06 -15.88 3.49
N TRP A 457 -2.09 -16.67 3.20
CA TRP A 457 -2.85 -16.59 1.94
C TRP A 457 -4.11 -15.73 2.03
N GLN A 458 -4.64 -15.55 3.24
CA GLN A 458 -5.64 -14.54 3.55
C GLN A 458 -5.14 -13.15 3.12
N SER A 459 -6.04 -12.37 2.52
CA SER A 459 -5.81 -11.01 2.01
C SER A 459 -4.65 -10.81 1.01
N THR A 460 -4.00 -11.86 0.48
CA THR A 460 -3.07 -11.66 -0.64
C THR A 460 -3.81 -11.15 -1.88
N MET A 461 -3.11 -10.44 -2.75
CA MET A 461 -3.62 -10.04 -4.07
C MET A 461 -3.75 -11.26 -5.00
N PRO A 462 -4.59 -11.23 -6.05
CA PRO A 462 -4.87 -12.41 -6.90
C PRO A 462 -3.68 -12.99 -7.65
N TYR A 463 -2.61 -12.22 -7.86
CA TYR A 463 -1.38 -12.67 -8.50
C TYR A 463 -0.16 -12.25 -7.67
N ALA A 464 0.97 -12.92 -7.87
CA ALA A 464 2.28 -12.39 -7.51
C ALA A 464 2.74 -11.35 -8.55
N ALA A 465 3.70 -10.49 -8.19
CA ALA A 465 4.30 -9.49 -9.07
C ALA A 465 5.78 -9.79 -9.29
N ARG A 466 6.21 -9.90 -10.55
CA ARG A 466 7.58 -10.26 -10.95
C ARG A 466 8.28 -9.08 -11.66
N PRO A 467 9.26 -8.45 -10.99
CA PRO A 467 10.12 -7.43 -11.59
C PRO A 467 10.84 -7.87 -12.87
#